data_AF-A0A178UDD9-F1
#
_entry.id   AF-A0A178UDD9-F1
#
_cell.length_a   1.000
_cell.length_b   1.000
_cell.length_c   1.000
_cell.angle_alpha   90.00
_cell.angle_beta   90.00
_cell.angle_gamma   90.00
#
_symmetry.space_group_name_H-M   'P 1'
#
loop_
_entity.id
_entity.type
_entity.pdbx_description
1 polymer ?
#
loop_
_entity_poly.entity_id
_entity_poly.type
_entity_poly.pdbx_seq_one_letter_code
_entity_poly.pdbx_strand_id
1 'polypeptide(L)'
;MSAIVCGKRSLFEDLAAASPPVSKKLRCFSSSSSSRFSPPIPPSSSLLLDHLAAIFPDMDKQILERAIEECGDDLDSAIRCLNQLRLESANKNSDSATNQSPVVIQEPNVEPQQQGSAKEEPNVLNLDGTEWVELFVREMMNASDMKDAKARAARALEALEKSINARTGTDAMQNLQQENMMLKQQLEAIVQENSLLKRAVVTQQKRQRESEDQSQELQHLRQLVTQYQEQLRTLEVNNYALTLHLKQAQQNSSIPGRYHPDVF
;
A
#
# COMPACT_ATOMS: atom_id res chain seq x y z
N MET A 1 -3.02 -51.26 23.55
CA MET A 1 -2.20 -50.04 23.61
C MET A 1 -3.07 -48.86 23.18
N SER A 2 -3.16 -47.90 24.10
CA SER A 2 -3.75 -46.55 24.07
C SER A 2 -5.23 -46.35 23.69
N ALA A 3 -5.93 -45.73 24.64
CA ALA A 3 -7.37 -45.72 24.85
C ALA A 3 -8.08 -44.49 24.28
N ILE A 4 -9.37 -44.67 23.97
CA ILE A 4 -10.36 -43.63 23.70
C ILE A 4 -11.34 -43.65 24.87
N VAL A 5 -11.63 -42.51 25.50
CA VAL A 5 -12.82 -42.38 26.36
C VAL A 5 -13.49 -41.04 26.09
N CYS A 6 -14.74 -41.15 25.65
CA CYS A 6 -15.74 -40.10 25.51
C CYS A 6 -16.89 -40.41 26.49
N GLY A 7 -17.50 -39.39 27.10
CA GLY A 7 -18.75 -39.50 27.84
C GLY A 7 -18.98 -38.28 28.72
N LYS A 8 -20.20 -37.84 29.06
CA LYS A 8 -21.58 -38.18 28.67
C LYS A 8 -22.46 -37.07 29.29
N ARG A 9 -23.60 -36.73 28.67
CA ARG A 9 -24.63 -35.82 29.21
C ARG A 9 -25.54 -36.56 30.22
N SER A 10 -26.14 -35.84 31.18
CA SER A 10 -27.33 -36.29 31.92
C SER A 10 -28.25 -35.12 32.25
N LEU A 11 -29.55 -35.33 32.01
CA LEU A 11 -30.72 -34.47 32.19
C LEU A 11 -31.54 -34.92 33.41
N PHE A 12 -32.20 -34.00 34.14
CA PHE A 12 -33.56 -34.19 34.68
C PHE A 12 -34.19 -32.86 35.12
N GLU A 13 -35.53 -32.82 35.14
CA GLU A 13 -36.45 -31.68 35.05
C GLU A 13 -37.44 -31.62 36.24
N ASP A 14 -38.00 -30.41 36.52
CA ASP A 14 -39.32 -30.09 37.12
C ASP A 14 -39.62 -30.40 38.63
N LEU A 15 -40.33 -29.62 39.50
CA LEU A 15 -41.14 -28.38 39.51
C LEU A 15 -41.25 -27.76 40.94
N ALA A 16 -41.37 -26.43 41.00
CA ALA A 16 -42.13 -25.54 41.92
C ALA A 16 -42.25 -25.81 43.45
N ALA A 17 -41.74 -24.87 44.27
CA ALA A 17 -42.50 -24.00 45.20
C ALA A 17 -41.60 -23.30 46.26
N ALA A 18 -41.98 -22.06 46.61
CA ALA A 18 -41.57 -21.21 47.75
C ALA A 18 -40.40 -20.20 47.56
N SER A 19 -40.73 -18.94 47.83
CA SER A 19 -39.89 -17.74 48.06
C SER A 19 -40.51 -16.98 49.25
N PRO A 20 -39.89 -15.95 49.90
CA PRO A 20 -38.48 -15.52 50.06
C PRO A 20 -38.13 -15.20 51.55
N PRO A 21 -37.01 -14.52 51.94
CA PRO A 21 -36.96 -13.03 52.00
C PRO A 21 -35.57 -12.38 51.68
N VAL A 22 -35.46 -11.31 50.87
CA VAL A 22 -35.45 -9.83 51.16
C VAL A 22 -34.07 -9.17 51.40
N SER A 23 -33.83 -8.08 50.63
CA SER A 23 -32.93 -6.89 50.81
C SER A 23 -31.63 -6.84 49.96
N LYS A 24 -31.28 -5.80 49.17
CA LYS A 24 -31.75 -4.41 48.97
C LYS A 24 -31.21 -3.79 47.65
N LYS A 25 -32.12 -3.15 46.90
CA LYS A 25 -32.07 -1.81 46.24
C LYS A 25 -31.23 -1.52 44.97
N LEU A 26 -31.90 -1.64 43.82
CA LEU A 26 -32.09 -0.66 42.72
C LEU A 26 -31.00 0.41 42.44
N ARG A 27 -30.49 0.42 41.19
CA ARG A 27 -30.72 1.52 40.23
C ARG A 27 -30.49 1.07 38.78
N CYS A 28 -31.53 1.20 37.95
CA CYS A 28 -31.44 1.10 36.50
C CYS A 28 -30.67 2.31 35.95
N PHE A 29 -29.73 2.07 35.04
CA PHE A 29 -29.30 3.06 34.06
C PHE A 29 -29.29 2.42 32.68
N SER A 30 -30.29 2.78 31.89
CA SER A 30 -30.19 2.80 30.44
C SER A 30 -29.17 3.88 30.09
N SER A 31 -28.01 3.47 29.58
CA SER A 31 -27.12 4.40 28.89
C SER A 31 -27.35 4.27 27.40
N SER A 32 -28.32 5.06 26.93
CA SER A 32 -28.30 5.64 25.61
C SER A 32 -26.94 6.33 25.45
N SER A 33 -26.03 5.75 24.67
CA SER A 33 -24.79 6.43 24.33
C SER A 33 -25.13 7.57 23.37
N SER A 34 -25.17 8.79 23.91
CA SER A 34 -25.18 10.03 23.15
C SER A 34 -24.12 9.99 22.05
N SER A 35 -24.55 10.46 20.89
CA SER A 35 -23.73 11.02 19.83
C SER A 35 -22.63 11.88 20.43
N ARG A 36 -21.41 11.33 20.53
CA ARG A 36 -20.22 12.16 20.63
C ARG A 36 -19.95 12.70 19.24
N PHE A 37 -20.11 14.00 19.13
CA PHE A 37 -19.64 14.84 18.04
C PHE A 37 -18.38 14.25 17.41
N SER A 38 -18.53 13.75 16.18
CA SER A 38 -17.40 13.68 15.28
C SER A 38 -17.01 15.13 14.99
N PRO A 39 -15.71 15.48 14.95
CA PRO A 39 -15.30 16.76 14.39
C PRO A 39 -15.89 16.85 12.98
N PRO A 40 -16.31 18.05 12.52
CA PRO A 40 -16.77 18.20 11.16
C PRO A 40 -15.65 17.69 10.26
N ILE A 41 -15.95 16.70 9.42
CA ILE A 41 -15.04 16.27 8.36
C ILE A 41 -14.74 17.56 7.58
N PRO A 42 -13.50 18.08 7.63
CA PRO A 42 -13.17 19.25 6.85
C PRO A 42 -13.39 18.86 5.39
N PRO A 43 -13.94 19.74 4.53
CA PRO A 43 -14.19 19.38 3.15
C PRO A 43 -12.88 18.82 2.58
N SER A 44 -12.95 17.69 1.87
CA SER A 44 -11.79 16.97 1.34
C SER A 44 -10.81 17.91 0.61
N SER A 45 -11.32 18.99 0.03
CA SER A 45 -10.57 20.08 -0.59
C SER A 45 -9.59 20.80 0.35
N SER A 46 -9.90 20.98 1.64
CA SER A 46 -9.03 21.68 2.60
C SER A 46 -7.78 20.89 2.98
N LEU A 47 -7.88 19.57 3.12
CA LEU A 47 -6.72 18.71 3.37
C LEU A 47 -5.83 18.58 2.13
N LEU A 48 -6.43 18.58 0.94
CA LEU A 48 -5.71 18.60 -0.33
C LEU A 48 -4.97 19.94 -0.53
N LEU A 49 -5.60 21.06 -0.15
CA LEU A 49 -5.02 22.39 -0.21
C LEU A 49 -3.80 22.52 0.71
N ASP A 50 -3.89 22.04 1.94
CA ASP A 50 -2.76 22.04 2.89
C ASP A 50 -1.59 21.18 2.37
N HIS A 51 -1.89 20.06 1.73
CA HIS A 51 -0.87 19.19 1.14
C HIS A 51 -0.19 19.83 -0.08
N LEU A 52 -0.96 20.46 -0.98
CA LEU A 52 -0.40 21.19 -2.12
C LEU A 52 0.39 22.43 -1.69
N ALA A 53 -0.02 23.12 -0.64
CA ALA A 53 0.71 24.26 -0.08
C ALA A 53 2.07 23.85 0.51
N ALA A 54 2.18 22.62 1.03
CA ALA A 54 3.46 22.07 1.48
C ALA A 54 4.40 21.72 0.31
N ILE A 55 3.85 21.28 -0.83
CA ILE A 55 4.63 20.93 -2.03
C ILE A 55 5.02 22.19 -2.83
N PHE A 56 4.18 23.22 -2.81
CA PHE A 56 4.35 24.47 -3.56
C PHE A 56 4.27 25.70 -2.64
N PRO A 57 5.27 25.92 -1.76
CA PRO A 57 5.26 27.03 -0.80
C PRO A 57 5.30 28.43 -1.43
N ASP A 58 5.81 28.53 -2.66
CA ASP A 58 5.92 29.81 -3.39
C ASP A 58 4.66 30.18 -4.18
N MET A 59 3.64 29.30 -4.21
CA MET A 59 2.44 29.47 -5.04
C MET A 59 1.26 30.04 -4.23
N ASP A 60 0.49 30.91 -4.87
CA ASP A 60 -0.68 31.54 -4.22
C ASP A 60 -1.80 30.52 -3.97
N LYS A 61 -2.43 30.61 -2.79
CA LYS A 61 -3.45 29.69 -2.30
C LYS A 61 -4.67 29.64 -3.21
N GLN A 62 -5.02 30.76 -3.86
CA GLN A 62 -6.13 30.82 -4.82
C GLN A 62 -5.86 30.01 -6.10
N ILE A 63 -4.58 29.89 -6.50
CA ILE A 63 -4.19 29.09 -7.68
C ILE A 63 -4.25 27.60 -7.31
N LEU A 64 -3.84 27.24 -6.09
CA LEU A 64 -3.95 25.87 -5.60
C LEU A 64 -5.41 25.43 -5.47
N GLU A 65 -6.27 26.27 -4.90
CA GLU A 65 -7.71 25.98 -4.74
C GLU A 65 -8.38 25.78 -6.11
N ARG A 66 -8.11 26.67 -7.07
CA ARG A 66 -8.59 26.53 -8.45
C ARG A 66 -8.10 25.25 -9.12
N ALA A 67 -6.84 24.88 -8.93
CA ALA A 67 -6.29 23.65 -9.51
C ALA A 67 -6.95 22.39 -8.93
N ILE A 68 -7.31 22.40 -7.64
CA ILE A 68 -8.05 21.29 -7.01
C ILE A 68 -9.48 21.21 -7.57
N GLU A 69 -10.15 22.35 -7.74
CA GLU A 69 -11.50 22.42 -8.33
C GLU A 69 -11.52 21.97 -9.81
N GLU A 70 -10.56 22.41 -10.61
CA GLU A 70 -10.44 22.03 -12.03
C GLU A 70 -10.04 20.57 -12.23
N CYS A 71 -9.29 19.99 -11.28
CA CYS A 71 -8.85 18.59 -11.33
C CYS A 71 -9.82 17.63 -10.61
N GLY A 72 -10.95 18.13 -10.08
CA GLY A 72 -11.98 17.28 -9.48
C GLY A 72 -11.52 16.51 -8.24
N ASP A 73 -10.86 17.19 -7.29
CA ASP A 73 -10.30 16.61 -6.06
C ASP A 73 -9.24 15.50 -6.28
N ASP A 74 -8.70 15.33 -7.50
CA ASP A 74 -7.59 14.43 -7.78
C ASP A 74 -6.23 15.14 -7.59
N LEU A 75 -5.53 14.74 -6.52
CA LEU A 75 -4.26 15.33 -6.11
C LEU A 75 -3.17 15.20 -7.19
N ASP A 76 -3.05 14.04 -7.83
CA ASP A 76 -1.97 13.79 -8.80
C ASP A 76 -2.16 14.62 -10.07
N SER A 77 -3.42 14.82 -10.47
CA SER A 77 -3.76 15.71 -11.59
C SER A 77 -3.53 17.17 -11.23
N ALA A 78 -3.88 17.61 -10.01
CA ALA A 78 -3.60 18.96 -9.54
C ALA A 78 -2.09 19.27 -9.48
N ILE A 79 -1.26 18.32 -8.99
CA ILE A 79 0.19 18.44 -8.97
C ILE A 79 0.77 18.58 -10.39
N ARG A 80 0.27 17.79 -11.36
CA ARG A 80 0.71 17.89 -12.76
C ARG A 80 0.33 19.24 -13.38
N CYS A 81 -0.89 19.71 -13.17
CA CYS A 81 -1.36 21.01 -13.67
C CYS A 81 -0.55 22.17 -13.07
N LEU A 82 -0.28 22.15 -11.77
CA LEU A 82 0.51 23.18 -11.09
C LEU A 82 1.98 23.18 -11.56
N ASN A 83 2.58 22.00 -11.77
CA ASN A 83 3.91 21.90 -12.35
C ASN A 83 3.96 22.44 -13.79
N GLN A 84 2.95 22.15 -14.61
CA GLN A 84 2.84 22.70 -15.97
C GLN A 84 2.75 24.23 -15.95
N LEU A 85 1.96 24.81 -15.04
CA LEU A 85 1.87 26.27 -14.86
C LEU A 85 3.22 26.87 -14.41
N ARG A 86 3.97 26.17 -13.54
CA ARG A 86 5.32 26.58 -13.13
C ARG A 86 6.32 26.56 -14.28
N LEU A 87 6.28 25.53 -15.13
CA LEU A 87 7.14 25.44 -16.31
C LEU A 87 6.76 26.47 -17.37
N GLU A 88 5.47 26.74 -17.56
CA GLU A 88 5.00 27.70 -18.55
C GLU A 88 5.25 29.16 -18.14
N SER A 89 5.23 29.46 -16.83
CA SER A 89 5.68 30.75 -16.30
C SER A 89 7.20 30.93 -16.39
N ALA A 90 7.99 29.87 -16.25
CA ALA A 90 9.42 29.90 -16.49
C ALA A 90 9.77 30.06 -17.98
N ASN A 91 9.01 29.42 -18.88
CA ASN A 91 9.20 29.53 -20.33
C ASN A 91 8.82 30.92 -20.88
N LYS A 92 7.80 31.58 -20.30
CA LYS A 92 7.48 32.97 -20.66
C LYS A 92 8.56 33.98 -20.27
N ASN A 93 9.53 33.58 -19.44
CA ASN A 93 10.73 34.37 -19.13
C ASN A 93 11.93 34.03 -20.04
N SER A 94 11.88 32.95 -20.84
CA SER A 94 12.98 32.50 -21.71
C SER A 94 12.79 32.80 -23.20
N ASP A 95 11.60 33.22 -23.64
CA ASP A 95 11.30 33.50 -25.06
C ASP A 95 11.87 34.85 -25.58
N SER A 96 12.87 35.44 -24.92
CA SER A 96 13.57 36.64 -25.42
C SER A 96 14.98 36.42 -25.98
N ALA A 97 15.46 35.17 -26.10
CA ALA A 97 16.80 34.93 -26.64
C ALA A 97 16.82 33.82 -27.69
N THR A 98 16.59 34.24 -28.93
CA THR A 98 16.71 33.45 -30.16
C THR A 98 18.16 33.04 -30.44
N ASN A 99 18.30 31.81 -30.96
CA ASN A 99 19.36 31.30 -31.85
C ASN A 99 20.76 31.04 -31.25
N GLN A 100 21.25 29.80 -31.31
CA GLN A 100 22.02 29.27 -32.45
C GLN A 100 22.41 27.79 -32.25
N SER A 101 22.64 27.16 -33.39
CA SER A 101 22.81 25.74 -33.74
C SER A 101 24.17 25.12 -33.32
N PRO A 102 24.37 23.79 -33.54
CA PRO A 102 25.40 22.98 -32.88
C PRO A 102 26.69 22.83 -33.72
N VAL A 103 27.83 22.62 -33.06
CA VAL A 103 29.11 22.29 -33.72
C VAL A 103 29.73 21.02 -33.12
N VAL A 104 29.60 19.95 -33.91
CA VAL A 104 30.57 18.91 -34.28
C VAL A 104 31.79 18.69 -33.37
N ILE A 105 31.87 17.45 -32.86
CA ILE A 105 33.02 16.82 -32.23
C ILE A 105 34.03 16.39 -33.31
N GLN A 106 35.30 16.76 -33.16
CA GLN A 106 36.42 16.14 -33.87
C GLN A 106 37.60 15.95 -32.90
N GLU A 107 38.03 14.70 -32.75
CA GLU A 107 39.30 14.30 -32.15
C GLU A 107 40.49 14.85 -32.95
N PRO A 108 41.66 14.97 -32.33
CA PRO A 108 42.75 14.18 -32.88
C PRO A 108 43.61 13.45 -31.83
N ASN A 109 43.91 12.22 -32.21
CA ASN A 109 44.99 11.34 -31.79
C ASN A 109 46.38 12.00 -31.85
N VAL A 110 47.21 11.86 -30.80
CA VAL A 110 48.68 11.88 -30.90
C VAL A 110 49.27 10.87 -29.90
N GLU A 111 50.05 9.94 -30.43
CA GLU A 111 50.84 8.90 -29.76
C GLU A 111 52.05 9.44 -28.96
N PRO A 112 52.70 8.60 -28.13
CA PRO A 112 53.43 9.01 -26.93
C PRO A 112 54.93 9.20 -27.16
N GLN A 113 55.56 10.08 -26.37
CA GLN A 113 57.01 10.11 -26.24
C GLN A 113 57.44 10.15 -24.77
N GLN A 114 58.19 9.11 -24.43
CA GLN A 114 58.81 8.84 -23.13
C GLN A 114 59.91 9.84 -22.79
N GLN A 115 59.94 10.26 -21.52
CA GLN A 115 61.12 10.45 -20.65
C GLN A 115 60.57 10.98 -19.32
N GLY A 116 60.61 10.27 -18.20
CA GLY A 116 61.82 9.76 -17.57
C GLY A 116 62.10 10.61 -16.34
N SER A 117 61.45 10.31 -15.21
CA SER A 117 61.98 10.57 -13.86
C SER A 117 61.06 9.90 -12.83
N ALA A 118 61.51 8.78 -12.29
CA ALA A 118 60.94 8.22 -11.09
C ALA A 118 61.35 9.10 -9.91
N LYS A 119 60.39 9.74 -9.25
CA LYS A 119 60.48 10.14 -7.84
C LYS A 119 59.09 10.37 -7.26
N GLU A 120 58.61 9.33 -6.57
CA GLU A 120 57.81 9.40 -5.34
C GLU A 120 56.63 10.40 -5.32
N GLU A 121 55.54 10.11 -6.06
CA GLU A 121 54.22 10.74 -5.80
C GLU A 121 53.05 9.73 -5.63
N PRO A 122 53.13 8.65 -4.84
CA PRO A 122 51.92 7.93 -4.45
C PRO A 122 51.37 8.35 -3.07
N ASN A 123 52.16 9.03 -2.23
CA ASN A 123 51.81 9.23 -0.81
C ASN A 123 51.21 10.60 -0.45
N VAL A 124 51.23 11.58 -1.35
CA VAL A 124 50.79 12.94 -1.00
C VAL A 124 49.27 13.14 -1.14
N LEU A 125 48.57 12.23 -1.82
CA LEU A 125 47.16 12.43 -2.20
C LEU A 125 46.14 12.19 -1.08
N ASN A 126 46.52 11.43 -0.04
CA ASN A 126 45.65 11.05 1.08
C ASN A 126 46.09 11.66 2.43
N LEU A 127 46.76 12.81 2.42
CA LEU A 127 47.06 13.54 3.65
C LEU A 127 45.81 14.27 4.17
N ASP A 128 45.70 14.32 5.49
CA ASP A 128 44.70 15.13 6.18
C ASP A 128 45.10 16.62 6.20
N GLY A 129 44.11 17.50 6.44
CA GLY A 129 44.34 18.96 6.38
C GLY A 129 45.46 19.44 7.30
N THR A 130 45.63 18.81 8.47
CA THR A 130 46.72 19.12 9.42
C THR A 130 48.08 18.69 8.88
N GLU A 131 48.17 17.53 8.23
CA GLU A 131 49.40 16.99 7.66
C GLU A 131 49.85 17.83 6.46
N TRP A 132 48.91 18.34 5.66
CA TRP A 132 49.17 19.30 4.59
C TRP A 132 49.74 20.62 5.11
N VAL A 133 49.22 21.13 6.23
CA VAL A 133 49.75 22.35 6.88
C VAL A 133 51.17 22.12 7.39
N GLU A 134 51.43 20.99 8.04
CA GLU A 134 52.78 20.65 8.51
C GLU A 134 53.78 20.48 7.36
N LEU A 135 53.38 19.81 6.27
CA LEU A 135 54.18 19.63 5.07
C LEU A 135 54.48 20.97 4.40
N PHE A 136 53.47 21.85 4.30
CA PHE A 136 53.61 23.18 3.73
C PHE A 136 54.58 24.07 4.53
N VAL A 137 54.44 24.11 5.85
CA VAL A 137 55.34 24.86 6.74
C VAL A 137 56.76 24.30 6.67
N ARG A 138 56.92 22.97 6.68
CA ARG A 138 58.22 22.29 6.55
C ARG A 138 58.92 22.62 5.22
N GLU A 139 58.19 22.60 4.11
CA GLU A 139 58.73 22.95 2.79
C GLU A 139 59.19 24.41 2.72
N MET A 140 58.44 25.34 3.32
CA MET A 140 58.83 26.76 3.36
C MET A 140 60.02 27.01 4.28
N MET A 141 60.10 26.32 5.43
CA MET A 141 61.24 26.45 6.37
C MET A 141 62.56 25.96 5.76
N ASN A 142 62.50 25.05 4.80
CA ASN A 142 63.67 24.49 4.10
C ASN A 142 64.07 25.29 2.84
N ALA A 143 63.42 26.41 2.55
CA ALA A 143 63.73 27.22 1.39
C ALA A 143 65.04 27.99 1.55
N SER A 144 65.85 28.05 0.49
CA SER A 144 67.12 28.79 0.50
C SER A 144 66.95 30.31 0.39
N ASP A 145 65.86 30.75 -0.25
CA ASP A 145 65.61 32.13 -0.59
C ASP A 145 64.12 32.35 -0.90
N MET A 146 63.68 33.61 -0.92
CA MET A 146 62.27 33.96 -1.10
C MET A 146 61.68 33.44 -2.43
N LYS A 147 62.49 33.33 -3.49
CA LYS A 147 62.02 32.79 -4.78
C LYS A 147 61.81 31.28 -4.70
N ASP A 148 62.72 30.55 -4.06
CA ASP A 148 62.58 29.12 -3.79
C ASP A 148 61.37 28.84 -2.89
N ALA A 149 61.16 29.63 -1.83
CA ALA A 149 59.99 29.51 -0.96
C ALA A 149 58.66 29.66 -1.74
N LYS A 150 58.59 30.64 -2.66
CA LYS A 150 57.43 30.82 -3.55
C LYS A 150 57.23 29.65 -4.50
N ALA A 151 58.30 29.12 -5.09
CA ALA A 151 58.22 27.97 -5.99
C ALA A 151 57.78 26.70 -5.25
N ARG A 152 58.25 26.48 -4.01
CA ARG A 152 57.81 25.38 -3.14
C ARG A 152 56.35 25.53 -2.72
N ALA A 153 55.94 26.73 -2.32
CA ALA A 153 54.56 27.01 -1.96
C ALA A 153 53.60 26.76 -3.14
N ALA A 154 53.97 27.19 -4.36
CA ALA A 154 53.19 26.94 -5.56
C ALA A 154 53.03 25.43 -5.83
N ARG A 155 54.12 24.65 -5.76
CA ARG A 155 54.07 23.19 -5.95
C ARG A 155 53.23 22.49 -4.88
N ALA A 156 53.36 22.89 -3.61
CA ALA A 156 52.60 22.29 -2.52
C ALA A 156 51.09 22.58 -2.64
N LEU A 157 50.72 23.81 -3.05
CA LEU A 157 49.31 24.16 -3.30
C LEU A 157 48.74 23.47 -4.53
N GLU A 158 49.51 23.31 -5.61
CA GLU A 158 49.09 22.56 -6.79
C GLU A 158 48.87 21.07 -6.46
N ALA A 159 49.74 20.49 -5.64
CA ALA A 159 49.58 19.11 -5.16
C ALA A 159 48.34 18.97 -4.25
N LEU A 160 48.08 19.97 -3.40
CA LEU A 160 46.86 20.03 -2.58
C LEU A 160 45.60 20.10 -3.47
N GLU A 161 45.58 20.96 -4.48
CA GLU A 161 44.47 21.07 -5.42
C GLU A 161 44.20 19.75 -6.15
N LYS A 162 45.24 19.09 -6.66
CA LYS A 162 45.12 17.76 -7.28
C LYS A 162 44.58 16.73 -6.30
N SER A 163 45.00 16.76 -5.04
CA SER A 163 44.51 15.84 -4.00
C SER A 163 43.03 16.08 -3.67
N ILE A 164 42.58 17.34 -3.62
CA ILE A 164 41.18 17.71 -3.36
C ILE A 164 40.31 17.30 -4.56
N ASN A 165 40.74 17.58 -5.78
CA ASN A 165 40.00 17.23 -6.99
C ASN A 165 39.89 15.70 -7.16
N ALA A 166 40.96 14.95 -6.85
CA ALA A 166 40.93 13.50 -6.89
C ALA A 166 39.95 12.93 -5.85
N ARG A 167 40.02 13.41 -4.60
CA ARG A 167 39.18 12.95 -3.49
C ARG A 167 37.71 13.27 -3.70
N THR A 168 37.40 14.51 -4.08
CA THR A 168 36.02 14.92 -4.37
C THR A 168 35.42 14.14 -5.53
N GLY A 169 36.21 13.84 -6.57
CA GLY A 169 35.79 12.98 -7.68
C GLY A 169 35.52 11.54 -7.26
N THR A 170 36.39 10.92 -6.44
CA THR A 170 36.19 9.56 -5.94
C THR A 170 35.02 9.47 -4.98
N ASP A 171 34.87 10.43 -4.07
CA ASP A 171 33.80 10.45 -3.07
C ASP A 171 32.43 10.65 -3.74
N ALA A 172 32.34 11.55 -4.73
CA ALA A 172 31.11 11.74 -5.50
C ALA A 172 30.72 10.47 -6.28
N MET A 173 31.70 9.81 -6.91
CA MET A 173 31.47 8.57 -7.63
C MET A 173 31.06 7.43 -6.69
N GLN A 174 31.70 7.29 -5.53
CA GLN A 174 31.36 6.28 -4.53
C GLN A 174 29.96 6.51 -3.96
N ASN A 175 29.61 7.75 -3.64
CA ASN A 175 28.27 8.11 -3.15
C ASN A 175 27.20 7.78 -4.20
N LEU A 176 27.40 8.20 -5.45
CA LEU A 176 26.49 7.87 -6.55
C LEU A 176 26.35 6.34 -6.76
N GLN A 177 27.43 5.58 -6.62
CA GLN A 177 27.38 4.11 -6.70
C GLN A 177 26.59 3.50 -5.54
N GLN A 178 26.77 4.01 -4.32
CA GLN A 178 26.05 3.56 -3.13
C GLN A 178 24.55 3.87 -3.24
N GLU A 179 24.19 5.08 -3.65
CA GLU A 179 22.79 5.48 -3.90
C GLU A 179 22.16 4.62 -5.00
N ASN A 180 22.86 4.39 -6.12
CA ASN A 180 22.38 3.51 -7.18
C ASN A 180 22.15 2.07 -6.69
N MET A 181 23.03 1.55 -5.83
CA MET A 181 22.86 0.23 -5.23
C MET A 181 21.60 0.19 -4.34
N MET A 182 21.42 1.21 -3.49
CA MET A 182 20.25 1.30 -2.63
C MET A 182 18.95 1.39 -3.44
N LEU A 183 18.91 2.24 -4.47
CA LEU A 183 17.73 2.40 -5.34
C LEU A 183 17.40 1.09 -6.07
N LYS A 184 18.40 0.36 -6.55
CA LYS A 184 18.20 -0.97 -7.17
C LYS A 184 17.61 -1.98 -6.18
N GLN A 185 18.10 -2.00 -4.93
CA GLN A 185 17.56 -2.87 -3.89
C GLN A 185 16.10 -2.53 -3.55
N GLN A 186 15.77 -1.24 -3.44
CA GLN A 186 14.39 -0.81 -3.21
C GLN A 186 13.48 -1.18 -4.37
N LEU A 187 13.94 -0.98 -5.62
CA LEU A 187 13.18 -1.36 -6.80
C LEU A 187 12.91 -2.87 -6.84
N GLU A 188 13.93 -3.69 -6.55
CA GLU A 188 13.78 -5.13 -6.49
C GLU A 188 12.77 -5.56 -5.41
N ALA A 189 12.84 -4.97 -4.21
CA ALA A 189 11.87 -5.23 -3.15
C ALA A 189 10.43 -4.90 -3.58
N ILE A 190 10.21 -3.72 -4.19
CA ILE A 190 8.89 -3.30 -4.70
C ILE A 190 8.39 -4.27 -5.78
N VAL A 191 9.27 -4.72 -6.68
CA VAL A 191 8.90 -5.70 -7.73
C VAL A 191 8.50 -7.04 -7.11
N GLN A 192 9.22 -7.51 -6.10
CA GLN A 192 8.88 -8.73 -5.37
C GLN A 192 7.53 -8.61 -4.66
N GLU A 193 7.28 -7.50 -3.95
CA GLU A 193 5.98 -7.22 -3.32
C GLU A 193 4.85 -7.13 -4.33
N ASN A 194 5.06 -6.47 -5.47
CA ASN A 194 4.06 -6.40 -6.54
C ASN A 194 3.70 -7.80 -7.08
N SER A 195 4.67 -8.69 -7.19
CA SER A 195 4.43 -10.09 -7.60
C SER A 195 3.61 -10.86 -6.55
N LEU A 196 3.87 -10.63 -5.26
CA LEU A 196 3.12 -11.21 -4.15
C LEU A 196 1.67 -10.71 -4.16
N LEU A 197 1.48 -9.40 -4.32
CA LEU A 197 0.16 -8.77 -4.41
C LEU A 197 -0.64 -9.31 -5.60
N LYS A 198 -0.03 -9.42 -6.79
CA LYS A 198 -0.68 -10.04 -7.96
C LYS A 198 -1.15 -11.47 -7.67
N ARG A 199 -0.30 -12.29 -7.04
CA ARG A 199 -0.67 -13.66 -6.63
C ARG A 199 -1.81 -13.67 -5.61
N ALA A 200 -1.78 -12.76 -4.64
CA ALA A 200 -2.83 -12.62 -3.63
C ALA A 200 -4.17 -12.23 -4.27
N VAL A 201 -4.17 -11.29 -5.22
CA VAL A 201 -5.36 -10.85 -5.96
C VAL A 201 -5.97 -12.00 -6.77
N VAL A 202 -5.15 -12.75 -7.51
CA VAL A 202 -5.65 -13.93 -8.26
C VAL A 202 -6.26 -14.97 -7.33
N THR A 203 -5.62 -15.22 -6.18
CA THR A 203 -6.15 -16.14 -5.17
C THR A 203 -7.46 -15.63 -4.56
N GLN A 204 -7.56 -14.33 -4.32
CA GLN A 204 -8.78 -13.70 -3.81
C GLN A 204 -9.92 -13.79 -4.82
N GLN A 205 -9.64 -13.51 -6.09
CA GLN A 205 -10.63 -13.61 -7.16
C GLN A 205 -11.13 -15.04 -7.34
N LYS A 206 -10.26 -16.03 -7.22
CA LYS A 206 -10.65 -17.45 -7.25
C LYS A 206 -11.61 -17.79 -6.10
N ARG A 207 -11.26 -17.42 -4.87
CA ARG A 207 -12.12 -17.66 -3.69
C ARG A 207 -13.46 -16.94 -3.79
N GLN A 208 -13.46 -15.72 -4.33
CA GLN A 208 -14.68 -14.97 -4.53
C GLN A 208 -15.60 -15.67 -5.53
N ARG A 209 -15.06 -16.14 -6.66
CA ARG A 209 -15.83 -16.92 -7.65
C ARG A 209 -16.42 -18.20 -7.05
N GLU A 210 -15.61 -18.96 -6.29
CA GLU A 210 -16.09 -20.18 -5.61
C GLU A 210 -17.24 -19.86 -4.62
N SER A 211 -17.17 -18.73 -3.91
CA SER A 211 -18.25 -18.29 -3.03
C SER A 211 -19.50 -17.85 -3.80
N GLU A 212 -19.33 -17.20 -4.95
CA GLU A 212 -20.44 -16.81 -5.83
C GLU A 212 -21.14 -18.06 -6.39
N ASP A 213 -20.39 -19.05 -6.85
CA ASP A 213 -20.91 -20.33 -7.34
C ASP A 213 -21.69 -21.07 -6.24
N GLN A 214 -21.12 -21.18 -5.03
CA GLN A 214 -21.81 -21.76 -3.87
C GLN A 214 -23.09 -20.98 -3.52
N SER A 215 -23.09 -19.65 -3.66
CA SER A 215 -24.28 -18.85 -3.39
C SER A 215 -25.40 -19.14 -4.39
N GLN A 216 -25.07 -19.37 -5.66
CA GLN A 216 -26.03 -19.74 -6.70
C GLN A 216 -26.61 -21.13 -6.45
N GLU A 217 -25.75 -22.11 -6.11
CA GLU A 217 -26.18 -23.46 -5.74
C GLU A 217 -27.14 -23.44 -4.53
N LEU A 218 -26.81 -22.66 -3.50
CA LEU A 218 -27.66 -22.49 -2.33
C LEU A 218 -29.02 -21.86 -2.69
N GLN A 219 -29.05 -20.87 -3.59
CA GLN A 219 -30.30 -20.28 -4.06
C GLN A 219 -31.14 -21.31 -4.83
N HIS A 220 -30.52 -22.09 -5.71
CA HIS A 220 -31.20 -23.16 -6.45
C HIS A 220 -31.78 -24.23 -5.49
N LEU A 221 -30.99 -24.68 -4.51
CA LEU A 221 -31.46 -25.64 -3.50
C LEU A 221 -32.61 -25.08 -2.66
N ARG A 222 -32.58 -23.80 -2.28
CA ARG A 222 -33.70 -23.15 -1.59
C ARG A 222 -34.98 -23.19 -2.43
N GLN A 223 -34.88 -22.88 -3.73
CA GLN A 223 -36.02 -22.96 -4.63
C GLN A 223 -36.57 -24.39 -4.71
N LEU A 224 -35.70 -25.38 -4.86
CA LEU A 224 -36.12 -26.79 -4.90
C LEU A 224 -36.80 -27.23 -3.60
N VAL A 225 -36.29 -26.82 -2.44
CA VAL A 225 -36.92 -27.08 -1.13
C VAL A 225 -38.30 -26.44 -1.06
N THR A 226 -38.47 -25.19 -1.52
CA THR A 226 -39.80 -24.55 -1.54
C THR A 226 -40.78 -25.26 -2.47
N GLN A 227 -40.31 -25.78 -3.61
CA GLN A 227 -41.15 -26.57 -4.51
C GLN A 227 -41.62 -27.88 -3.84
N TYR A 228 -40.72 -28.61 -3.18
CA TYR A 228 -41.09 -29.84 -2.46
C TYR A 228 -42.03 -29.58 -1.28
N GLN A 229 -41.84 -28.47 -0.56
CA GLN A 229 -42.76 -28.07 0.51
C GLN A 229 -44.18 -27.81 -0.04
N GLU A 230 -44.31 -27.14 -1.18
CA GLU A 230 -45.62 -26.89 -1.80
C GLU A 230 -46.27 -28.19 -2.32
N GLN A 231 -45.49 -29.10 -2.89
CA GLN A 231 -45.97 -30.43 -3.29
C GLN A 231 -46.49 -31.24 -2.10
N LEU A 232 -45.75 -31.24 -0.97
CA LEU A 232 -46.19 -31.87 0.27
C LEU A 232 -47.53 -31.29 0.74
N ARG A 233 -47.62 -29.96 0.82
CA ARG A 233 -48.87 -29.26 1.20
C ARG A 233 -50.04 -29.66 0.30
N THR A 234 -49.81 -29.76 -1.01
CA THR A 234 -50.85 -30.16 -1.98
C THR A 234 -51.29 -31.61 -1.74
N LEU A 235 -50.35 -32.53 -1.53
CA LEU A 235 -50.65 -33.94 -1.26
C LEU A 235 -51.38 -34.12 0.08
N GLU A 236 -51.01 -33.37 1.11
CA GLU A 236 -51.69 -33.36 2.41
C GLU A 236 -53.15 -32.94 2.27
N VAL A 237 -53.42 -31.85 1.55
CA VAL A 237 -54.79 -31.37 1.28
C VAL A 237 -55.59 -32.40 0.49
N ASN A 238 -55.00 -32.99 -0.56
CA ASN A 238 -55.65 -34.02 -1.36
C ASN A 238 -55.98 -35.27 -0.53
N ASN A 239 -55.05 -35.73 0.31
CA ASN A 239 -55.26 -36.88 1.18
C ASN A 239 -56.38 -36.62 2.20
N TYR A 240 -56.41 -35.42 2.78
CA TYR A 240 -57.50 -34.99 3.66
C TYR A 240 -58.86 -34.99 2.94
N ALA A 241 -58.94 -34.40 1.74
CA ALA A 241 -60.16 -34.38 0.94
C ALA A 241 -60.65 -35.80 0.60
N LEU A 242 -59.75 -36.68 0.15
CA LEU A 242 -60.07 -38.09 -0.12
C LEU A 242 -60.59 -38.81 1.14
N THR A 243 -59.92 -38.61 2.28
CA THR A 243 -60.35 -39.20 3.56
C THR A 243 -61.75 -38.72 3.96
N LEU A 244 -62.04 -37.43 3.76
CA LEU A 244 -63.36 -36.86 4.03
C LEU A 244 -64.44 -37.45 3.11
N HIS A 245 -64.16 -37.54 1.80
CA HIS A 245 -65.07 -38.16 0.82
C HIS A 245 -65.32 -39.65 1.13
N LEU A 246 -64.29 -40.41 1.51
CA LEU A 246 -64.43 -41.81 1.90
C LEU A 246 -65.36 -41.98 3.11
N LYS A 247 -65.19 -41.16 4.16
CA LYS A 247 -66.07 -41.17 5.33
C LYS A 247 -67.51 -40.83 4.95
N GLN A 248 -67.71 -39.83 4.08
CA GLN A 248 -69.04 -39.45 3.62
C GLN A 248 -69.70 -40.56 2.79
N ALA A 249 -68.95 -41.24 1.91
CA ALA A 249 -69.47 -42.38 1.14
C ALA A 249 -69.85 -43.56 2.04
N GLN A 250 -69.07 -43.85 3.09
CA GLN A 250 -69.38 -44.89 4.08
C GLN A 250 -70.62 -44.56 4.93
N GLN A 251 -70.85 -43.29 5.25
CA GLN A 251 -72.03 -42.86 6.00
C GLN A 251 -73.30 -42.79 5.14
N ASN A 252 -73.15 -42.45 3.86
CA ASN A 252 -74.25 -42.36 2.90
C ASN A 252 -74.56 -43.69 2.18
N SER A 253 -73.76 -44.74 2.39
CA SER A 253 -74.08 -46.08 1.91
C SER A 253 -75.23 -46.66 2.75
N SER A 254 -76.43 -46.63 2.21
CA SER A 254 -77.64 -47.26 2.76
C SER A 254 -77.66 -48.78 2.54
N ILE A 255 -76.52 -49.46 2.73
CA ILE A 255 -76.46 -50.93 2.73
C ILE A 255 -76.20 -51.40 4.16
N PRO A 256 -77.24 -51.83 4.90
CA PRO A 256 -77.08 -52.49 6.18
C PRO A 256 -76.34 -53.82 6.01
N GLY A 257 -75.10 -53.89 6.49
CA GLY A 257 -74.54 -55.10 7.11
C GLY A 257 -74.64 -56.44 6.37
N ARG A 258 -74.28 -56.52 5.09
CA ARG A 258 -73.90 -57.81 4.48
C ARG A 258 -72.57 -57.73 3.74
N TYR A 259 -71.49 -57.82 4.50
CA TYR A 259 -70.31 -58.53 4.00
C TYR A 259 -70.55 -60.02 4.27
N HIS A 260 -70.46 -60.84 3.23
CA HIS A 260 -70.58 -62.29 3.35
C HIS A 260 -69.29 -62.83 3.98
N PRO A 261 -69.32 -63.54 5.13
CA PRO A 261 -68.12 -64.02 5.80
C PRO A 261 -67.66 -65.36 5.23
N ASP A 262 -67.61 -65.47 3.89
CA ASP A 262 -67.06 -66.64 3.19
C ASP A 262 -66.78 -66.26 1.74
N VAL A 263 -65.63 -65.63 1.50
CA VAL A 263 -64.94 -65.70 0.21
C VAL A 263 -63.48 -65.97 0.55
N PHE A 264 -63.07 -67.21 0.29
CA PHE A 264 -61.71 -67.72 0.38
C PHE A 264 -60.79 -67.05 -0.64
#